data_AF-A0A6A5E5S2-F1
#
_entry.id   AF-A0A6A5E5S2-F1
#
_cell.length_a   1.000
_cell.length_b   1.000
_cell.length_c   1.000
_cell.angle_alpha   90.00
_cell.angle_beta   90.00
_cell.angle_gamma   90.00
#
_symmetry.space_group_name_H-M   'P 1'
#
loop_
_entity.id
_entity.type
_entity.pdbx_description
1 polymer ?
#
loop_
_entity_poly.entity_id
_entity_poly.type
_entity_poly.pdbx_seq_one_letter_code
_entity_poly.pdbx_strand_id
1 'polypeptide(L)'
;MEITCVKEELLNTLEDLSDEEFKKFKWFLQQREILVGFQAIPKNQLENADRIDTVDKIIQTFSHQSVEVVKLVLKKTRRNDLVEKLSNISTGAQGVYVRSQSEACSLPNTLLEAPVSLQTPTPPQTTSPRATTLPAPSTPTSLLQSPPVDKAQNTSSKYDIITCKVLIQSGSPAVYQLIPKKEKIGSLTRMTLGEKNPNKKNKTILLVGETGAGKSTLVNYAMGVEWEDDVWFQIVEEEKRRLSQSQTSDVIVYQICGFEDKPLPYSLTIIDTPGYGDTRGIEYDDIITQRLLDLFQSDDGVHEIDAVGLVMKASENRLSDRQRYIFDSVMSLFGKDQGPHL
;
A
#
# COMPACT_ATOMS: atom_id res chain seq x y z
N MET A 1 -16.58 -11.56 -5.69
CA MET A 1 -15.91 -12.07 -6.89
C MET A 1 -14.95 -13.14 -6.44
N GLU A 2 -15.13 -14.39 -6.87
CA GLU A 2 -14.27 -15.51 -6.44
C GLU A 2 -12.86 -15.35 -7.02
N ILE A 3 -11.84 -15.84 -6.30
CA ILE A 3 -10.41 -15.75 -6.67
C ILE A 3 -10.13 -16.40 -8.05
N THR A 4 -10.92 -17.40 -8.43
CA THR A 4 -10.92 -18.06 -9.74
C THR A 4 -11.32 -17.12 -10.87
N CYS A 5 -12.31 -16.25 -10.67
CA CYS A 5 -12.79 -15.29 -11.67
C CYS A 5 -11.73 -14.24 -12.01
N VAL A 6 -11.03 -13.72 -11.00
CA VAL A 6 -9.98 -12.70 -11.19
C VAL A 6 -8.79 -13.28 -11.97
N LYS A 7 -8.41 -14.53 -11.70
CA LYS A 7 -7.28 -15.18 -12.38
C LYS A 7 -7.51 -15.31 -13.89
N GLU A 8 -8.69 -15.76 -14.30
CA GLU A 8 -9.05 -15.90 -15.71
C GLU A 8 -9.10 -14.53 -16.42
N GLU A 9 -9.65 -13.51 -15.77
CA GLU A 9 -9.74 -12.17 -16.35
C GLU A 9 -8.37 -11.53 -16.59
N LEU A 10 -7.45 -11.67 -15.62
CA LEU A 10 -6.09 -11.18 -15.77
C LEU A 10 -5.36 -11.96 -16.86
N LEU A 11 -5.54 -13.27 -16.93
CA LEU A 11 -4.91 -14.08 -17.98
C LEU A 11 -5.39 -13.66 -19.37
N ASN A 12 -6.70 -13.56 -19.59
CA ASN A 12 -7.28 -13.11 -20.86
C ASN A 12 -6.75 -11.73 -21.27
N THR A 13 -6.56 -10.83 -20.30
CA THR A 13 -6.02 -9.50 -20.57
C THR A 13 -4.54 -9.55 -20.96
N LEU A 14 -3.76 -10.42 -20.31
CA LEU A 14 -2.33 -10.59 -20.61
C LEU A 14 -2.11 -11.35 -21.94
N GLU A 15 -3.06 -12.16 -22.37
CA GLU A 15 -3.09 -12.80 -23.70
C GLU A 15 -3.30 -11.79 -24.84
N ASP A 16 -4.05 -10.72 -24.60
CA ASP A 16 -4.25 -9.63 -25.57
C ASP A 16 -3.00 -8.72 -25.74
N LEU A 17 -1.95 -8.92 -24.93
CA LEU A 17 -0.65 -8.25 -25.08
C LEU A 17 0.23 -9.00 -26.08
N SER A 18 0.81 -8.28 -27.05
CA SER A 18 1.89 -8.84 -27.87
C SER A 18 3.11 -9.19 -27.03
N ASP A 19 4.01 -10.03 -27.53
CA ASP A 19 5.17 -10.47 -26.74
C ASP A 19 6.09 -9.32 -26.32
N GLU A 20 6.22 -8.28 -27.15
CA GLU A 20 6.99 -7.08 -26.81
C GLU A 20 6.30 -6.22 -25.75
N GLU A 21 4.97 -6.11 -25.80
CA GLU A 21 4.19 -5.41 -24.78
C GLU A 21 4.20 -6.18 -23.46
N PHE A 22 4.10 -7.50 -23.52
CA PHE A 22 4.19 -8.38 -22.36
C PHE A 22 5.57 -8.32 -21.71
N LYS A 23 6.65 -8.27 -22.51
CA LYS A 23 8.01 -8.05 -22.00
C LYS A 23 8.14 -6.71 -21.27
N LYS A 24 7.59 -5.63 -21.83
CA LYS A 24 7.54 -4.31 -21.18
C LYS A 24 6.70 -4.33 -19.91
N PHE A 25 5.56 -5.01 -19.94
CA PHE A 25 4.67 -5.19 -18.80
C PHE A 25 5.40 -5.87 -17.62
N LYS A 26 6.11 -6.99 -17.87
CA LYS A 26 6.95 -7.65 -16.85
C LYS A 26 8.07 -6.76 -16.34
N TRP A 27 8.66 -5.91 -17.21
CA TRP A 27 9.69 -4.96 -16.81
C TRP A 27 9.14 -3.90 -15.84
N PHE A 28 7.93 -3.40 -16.08
CA PHE A 28 7.27 -2.42 -15.22
C PHE A 28 6.84 -2.98 -13.85
N LEU A 29 6.45 -4.26 -13.78
CA LEU A 29 6.18 -4.93 -12.51
C LEU A 29 7.40 -5.03 -11.57
N GLN A 30 8.60 -4.82 -12.11
CA GLN A 30 9.86 -4.81 -11.36
C GLN A 30 10.25 -3.42 -10.85
N GLN A 31 9.60 -2.35 -11.34
CA GLN A 31 9.98 -0.98 -11.01
C GLN A 31 9.27 -0.49 -9.74
N ARG A 32 10.06 -0.17 -8.72
CA ARG A 32 9.55 0.32 -7.42
C ARG A 32 8.97 1.72 -7.53
N GLU A 33 9.49 2.51 -8.45
CA GLU A 33 9.09 3.89 -8.73
C GLU A 33 7.74 3.96 -9.47
N ILE A 34 7.29 2.84 -10.04
CA ILE A 34 6.00 2.74 -10.74
C ILE A 34 4.96 2.13 -9.81
N LEU A 35 5.34 1.10 -9.06
CA LEU A 35 4.51 0.46 -8.05
C LEU A 35 4.58 1.20 -6.71
N VAL A 36 4.46 2.53 -6.71
CA VAL A 36 4.54 3.33 -5.48
C VAL A 36 3.45 2.87 -4.51
N GLY A 37 3.85 2.47 -3.30
CA GLY A 37 2.94 1.89 -2.29
C GLY A 37 2.81 0.36 -2.33
N PHE A 38 3.42 -0.33 -3.30
CA PHE A 38 3.41 -1.80 -3.38
C PHE A 38 4.83 -2.37 -3.42
N GLN A 39 4.95 -3.63 -3.05
CA GLN A 39 6.21 -4.36 -3.19
C GLN A 39 6.41 -4.77 -4.65
N ALA A 40 7.41 -4.19 -5.32
CA ALA A 40 7.77 -4.60 -6.68
C ALA A 40 8.16 -6.08 -6.74
N ILE A 41 7.76 -6.75 -7.83
CA ILE A 41 8.08 -8.17 -8.03
C ILE A 41 9.55 -8.28 -8.44
N PRO A 42 10.39 -9.07 -7.73
CA PRO A 42 11.79 -9.21 -8.07
C PRO A 42 12.01 -9.75 -9.49
N LYS A 43 13.02 -9.22 -10.20
CA LYS A 43 13.34 -9.59 -11.59
C LYS A 43 13.49 -11.10 -11.79
N ASN A 44 14.15 -11.79 -10.87
CA ASN A 44 14.38 -13.24 -10.95
C ASN A 44 13.09 -14.08 -10.95
N GLN A 45 11.96 -13.51 -10.54
CA GLN A 45 10.66 -14.20 -10.56
C GLN A 45 9.88 -14.00 -11.86
N LEU A 46 10.26 -13.01 -12.69
CA LEU A 46 9.55 -12.66 -13.93
C LEU A 46 10.38 -12.84 -15.20
N GLU A 47 11.70 -13.02 -15.09
CA GLU A 47 12.62 -13.09 -16.25
C GLU A 47 12.19 -14.14 -17.27
N ASN A 48 11.85 -15.35 -16.81
CA ASN A 48 11.41 -16.46 -17.65
C ASN A 48 9.91 -16.83 -17.49
N ALA A 49 9.17 -16.07 -16.69
CA ALA A 49 7.75 -16.34 -16.43
C ALA A 49 6.93 -16.16 -17.71
N ASP A 50 6.06 -17.13 -18.01
CA ASP A 50 5.04 -16.99 -19.03
C ASP A 50 3.84 -16.15 -18.54
N ARG A 51 2.79 -16.03 -19.34
CA ARG A 51 1.60 -15.22 -19.00
C ARG A 51 0.89 -15.78 -17.77
N ILE A 52 0.79 -17.11 -17.63
CA ILE A 52 0.11 -17.78 -16.52
C ILE A 52 0.93 -17.61 -15.24
N ASP A 53 2.24 -17.89 -15.30
CA ASP A 53 3.18 -17.71 -14.20
C ASP A 53 3.17 -16.24 -13.70
N THR A 54 3.09 -15.30 -14.63
CA THR A 54 3.04 -13.87 -14.32
C THR A 54 1.74 -13.50 -13.61
N VAL A 55 0.59 -14.01 -14.06
CA VAL A 55 -0.71 -13.82 -13.35
C VAL A 55 -0.64 -14.39 -11.95
N ASP A 56 -0.15 -15.62 -11.80
CA ASP A 56 -0.03 -16.26 -10.49
C ASP A 56 0.90 -15.47 -9.57
N LYS A 57 1.99 -14.92 -10.11
CA LYS A 57 2.89 -14.06 -9.35
C LYS A 57 2.24 -12.76 -8.91
N ILE A 58 1.44 -12.13 -9.78
CA ILE A 58 0.70 -10.90 -9.48
C ILE A 58 -0.31 -11.18 -8.37
N ILE A 59 -1.12 -12.25 -8.49
CA ILE A 59 -2.13 -12.62 -7.48
C ILE A 59 -1.47 -12.96 -6.15
N GLN A 60 -0.37 -13.71 -6.18
CA GLN A 60 0.39 -14.03 -4.98
C GLN A 60 0.94 -12.78 -4.28
N THR A 61 1.40 -11.79 -5.05
CA THR A 61 2.09 -10.61 -4.51
C THR A 61 1.11 -9.52 -4.06
N PHE A 62 0.06 -9.27 -4.84
CA PHE A 62 -0.85 -8.13 -4.66
C PHE A 62 -2.24 -8.56 -4.17
N SER A 63 -2.56 -9.85 -4.16
CA SER A 63 -3.81 -10.42 -3.63
C SER A 63 -5.05 -9.71 -4.19
N HIS A 64 -5.82 -9.01 -3.35
CA HIS A 64 -7.02 -8.29 -3.77
C HIS A 64 -6.72 -7.06 -4.64
N GLN A 65 -5.48 -6.57 -4.67
CA GLN A 65 -5.04 -5.39 -5.44
C GLN A 65 -4.48 -5.76 -6.82
N SER A 66 -4.65 -7.02 -7.24
CA SER A 66 -4.05 -7.54 -8.47
C SER A 66 -4.59 -6.86 -9.71
N VAL A 67 -5.91 -6.63 -9.78
CA VAL A 67 -6.55 -5.99 -10.93
C VAL A 67 -6.08 -4.55 -11.07
N GLU A 68 -5.95 -3.86 -9.94
CA GLU A 68 -5.50 -2.49 -9.81
C GLU A 68 -4.07 -2.37 -10.33
N VAL A 69 -3.15 -3.20 -9.83
CA VAL A 69 -1.75 -3.21 -10.30
C VAL A 69 -1.65 -3.49 -11.79
N VAL A 70 -2.44 -4.45 -12.32
CA VAL A 70 -2.45 -4.73 -13.77
C VAL A 70 -2.93 -3.52 -14.56
N LYS A 71 -4.01 -2.85 -14.14
CA LYS A 71 -4.49 -1.62 -14.78
C LYS A 71 -3.43 -0.53 -14.80
N LEU A 72 -2.72 -0.30 -13.69
CA LEU A 72 -1.64 0.69 -13.62
C LEU A 72 -0.51 0.38 -14.61
N VAL A 73 -0.06 -0.87 -14.65
CA VAL A 73 1.01 -1.26 -15.57
C VAL A 73 0.54 -1.19 -17.03
N LEU A 74 -0.72 -1.53 -17.34
CA LEU A 74 -1.29 -1.38 -18.67
C LEU A 74 -1.37 0.08 -19.13
N LYS A 75 -1.71 1.01 -18.23
CA LYS A 75 -1.62 2.45 -18.52
C LYS A 75 -0.19 2.85 -18.89
N LYS A 76 0.83 2.32 -18.19
CA LYS A 76 2.25 2.56 -18.51
C LYS A 76 2.69 1.98 -19.85
N THR A 77 2.16 0.82 -20.24
CA THR A 77 2.42 0.23 -21.56
C THR A 77 1.60 0.89 -22.69
N ARG A 78 0.75 1.88 -22.36
CA ARG A 78 -0.17 2.58 -23.28
C ARG A 78 -1.27 1.68 -23.86
N ARG A 79 -1.62 0.59 -23.18
CA ARG A 79 -2.73 -0.31 -23.52
C ARG A 79 -4.01 0.08 -22.78
N ASN A 80 -4.48 1.31 -23.02
CA ASN A 80 -5.68 1.85 -22.39
C ASN A 80 -6.96 1.10 -22.80
N ASP A 81 -6.97 0.49 -23.99
CA ASP A 81 -8.01 -0.41 -24.47
C ASP A 81 -8.27 -1.57 -23.50
N LEU A 82 -7.21 -2.15 -22.95
CA LEU A 82 -7.29 -3.26 -22.00
C LEU A 82 -7.69 -2.79 -20.59
N VAL A 83 -7.34 -1.56 -20.23
CA VAL A 83 -7.76 -0.94 -18.95
C VAL A 83 -9.28 -0.75 -18.92
N GLU A 84 -9.87 -0.31 -20.03
CA GLU A 84 -11.33 -0.17 -20.16
C GLU A 84 -12.03 -1.54 -20.10
N LYS A 85 -11.48 -2.55 -20.80
CA LYS A 85 -11.99 -3.93 -20.77
C LYS A 85 -12.03 -4.48 -19.34
N LEU A 86 -10.95 -4.30 -18.58
CA LEU A 86 -10.88 -4.71 -17.16
C LEU A 86 -11.82 -3.91 -16.24
N SER A 87 -12.24 -2.69 -16.62
CA SER A 87 -13.10 -1.86 -15.79
C SER A 87 -14.59 -2.22 -15.94
N ASN A 88 -15.02 -2.60 -17.14
CA ASN A 88 -16.42 -2.94 -17.43
C ASN A 88 -16.88 -4.29 -16.82
N ILE A 89 -15.93 -5.15 -16.45
CA ILE A 89 -16.23 -6.48 -15.90
C ILE A 89 -16.59 -6.40 -14.40
N SER A 90 -16.03 -5.41 -13.66
CA SER A 90 -16.29 -5.22 -12.23
C SER A 90 -17.74 -4.85 -11.90
N THR A 91 -18.46 -4.24 -12.84
CA THR A 91 -19.85 -3.76 -12.67
C THR A 91 -20.94 -4.78 -13.04
N GLY A 92 -20.59 -5.96 -13.57
CA GLY A 92 -21.55 -6.93 -14.14
C GLY A 92 -22.22 -7.91 -13.16
N ALA A 93 -21.88 -7.89 -11.86
CA ALA A 93 -22.28 -8.93 -10.90
C ALA A 93 -23.12 -8.43 -9.71
N GLN A 94 -23.97 -7.41 -9.89
CA GLN A 94 -25.01 -7.06 -8.92
C GLN A 94 -26.35 -7.67 -9.32
N GLY A 95 -26.52 -8.96 -8.97
CA GLY A 95 -27.79 -9.68 -9.05
C GLY A 95 -28.02 -10.49 -7.78
N VAL A 96 -28.69 -9.85 -6.81
CA VAL A 96 -29.50 -10.43 -5.72
C VAL A 96 -28.87 -11.58 -4.90
N TYR A 97 -28.48 -11.29 -3.66
CA TYR A 97 -28.55 -12.29 -2.59
C TYR A 97 -29.15 -11.69 -1.32
N VAL A 98 -30.43 -11.98 -1.12
CA VAL A 98 -31.13 -11.81 0.16
C VAL A 98 -30.61 -12.92 1.08
N ARG A 99 -30.02 -12.55 2.22
CA ARG A 99 -29.67 -13.50 3.29
C ARG A 99 -30.94 -13.92 4.03
N SER A 100 -31.17 -15.22 4.13
CA SER A 100 -31.91 -15.84 5.23
C SER A 100 -30.99 -16.86 5.92
N GLN A 101 -31.05 -16.87 7.25
CA GLN A 101 -30.15 -17.53 8.21
C GLN A 101 -30.30 -19.06 8.28
N SER A 102 -29.44 -19.67 9.11
CA SER A 102 -29.29 -21.10 9.51
C SER A 102 -28.41 -21.92 8.55
N GLU A 103 -27.48 -22.79 8.97
CA GLU A 103 -27.29 -23.55 10.21
C GLU A 103 -25.84 -24.06 10.29
N ALA A 104 -25.39 -24.44 11.49
CA ALA A 104 -24.06 -24.97 11.78
C ALA A 104 -23.82 -26.37 11.17
N CYS A 105 -22.56 -26.71 10.84
CA CYS A 105 -22.03 -28.08 10.94
C CYS A 105 -20.49 -28.16 10.76
N SER A 106 -19.81 -28.50 11.86
CA SER A 106 -18.82 -29.58 12.05
C SER A 106 -17.79 -29.95 10.98
N LEU A 107 -16.50 -29.88 11.37
CA LEU A 107 -15.36 -30.53 10.71
C LEU A 107 -15.31 -32.04 11.01
N PRO A 108 -14.79 -32.87 10.08
CA PRO A 108 -14.09 -34.10 10.43
C PRO A 108 -12.60 -34.05 10.05
N ASN A 109 -11.77 -34.45 11.01
CA ASN A 109 -10.35 -34.83 10.84
C ASN A 109 -10.23 -36.14 10.04
N THR A 110 -9.21 -36.24 9.18
CA THR A 110 -8.40 -37.48 9.07
C THR A 110 -6.95 -37.16 8.69
N LEU A 111 -6.04 -37.80 9.41
CA LEU A 111 -4.59 -37.75 9.42
C LEU A 111 -3.92 -38.39 8.20
N LEU A 112 -2.75 -37.88 7.80
CA LEU A 112 -1.62 -38.69 7.32
C LEU A 112 -0.28 -38.09 7.82
N GLU A 113 0.36 -38.79 8.75
CA GLU A 113 1.80 -38.77 9.08
C GLU A 113 2.60 -39.48 7.97
N ALA A 114 3.90 -39.35 7.68
CA ALA A 114 5.11 -38.60 8.12
C ALA A 114 6.21 -38.94 7.04
N PRO A 115 7.54 -38.84 7.29
CA PRO A 115 8.40 -37.68 7.56
C PRO A 115 9.41 -37.40 6.42
N VAL A 116 9.92 -36.17 6.33
CA VAL A 116 11.05 -35.77 5.46
C VAL A 116 12.35 -35.76 6.27
N SER A 117 13.33 -36.55 5.84
CA SER A 117 14.72 -36.48 6.29
C SER A 117 15.56 -35.57 5.39
N LEU A 118 16.46 -34.84 6.04
CA LEU A 118 17.43 -33.90 5.49
C LEU A 118 18.33 -34.51 4.41
N GLN A 119 18.66 -33.71 3.38
CA GLN A 119 20.04 -33.38 3.04
C GLN A 119 20.12 -32.31 1.94
N THR A 120 20.82 -31.23 2.26
CA THR A 120 21.37 -30.21 1.35
C THR A 120 22.52 -30.77 0.52
N PRO A 121 22.69 -30.30 -0.73
CA PRO A 121 24.03 -30.11 -1.29
C PRO A 121 24.31 -28.65 -1.69
N THR A 122 25.43 -28.14 -1.19
CA THR A 122 26.15 -26.93 -1.58
C THR A 122 26.96 -27.15 -2.90
N PRO A 123 27.47 -26.08 -3.55
CA PRO A 123 27.71 -25.99 -4.98
C PRO A 123 29.13 -26.38 -5.43
N PRO A 124 29.37 -26.57 -6.74
CA PRO A 124 30.72 -26.60 -7.30
C PRO A 124 31.21 -25.20 -7.71
N GLN A 125 32.38 -24.81 -7.20
CA GLN A 125 33.30 -23.84 -7.82
C GLN A 125 34.31 -24.64 -8.67
N THR A 126 34.71 -24.25 -9.88
CA THR A 126 35.85 -23.37 -10.23
C THR A 126 36.02 -23.54 -11.76
N THR A 127 36.35 -22.53 -12.57
CA THR A 127 37.70 -22.03 -12.87
C THR A 127 37.59 -20.99 -14.00
N SER A 128 38.40 -19.92 -13.97
CA SER A 128 38.60 -19.00 -15.12
C SER A 128 39.67 -19.55 -16.08
N PRO A 129 39.76 -19.04 -17.33
CA PRO A 129 40.86 -18.11 -17.59
C PRO A 129 40.57 -16.95 -18.56
N ARG A 130 41.21 -15.82 -18.21
CA ARG A 130 42.04 -14.88 -18.99
C ARG A 130 41.45 -14.03 -20.14
N ALA A 131 41.86 -12.76 -20.07
CA ALA A 131 41.51 -11.59 -20.87
C ALA A 131 42.12 -11.53 -22.28
N THR A 132 41.40 -10.83 -23.18
CA THR A 132 41.95 -10.15 -24.36
C THR A 132 41.25 -8.78 -24.55
N THR A 133 42.05 -7.80 -24.92
CA THR A 133 41.84 -6.34 -24.95
C THR A 133 41.16 -5.83 -26.24
N LEU A 134 40.20 -4.89 -26.09
CA LEU A 134 39.77 -3.70 -26.92
C LEU A 134 39.88 -3.71 -28.47
N PRO A 135 39.00 -2.99 -29.23
CA PRO A 135 38.70 -1.55 -29.03
C PRO A 135 37.26 -1.06 -29.31
N ALA A 136 36.99 0.17 -28.83
CA ALA A 136 35.88 1.03 -29.25
C ALA A 136 36.13 1.57 -30.68
N PRO A 137 35.08 2.00 -31.42
CA PRO A 137 34.78 3.44 -31.42
C PRO A 137 33.32 3.86 -31.68
N SER A 138 33.13 5.17 -31.48
CA SER A 138 32.27 6.11 -32.22
C SER A 138 30.75 6.13 -31.99
N THR A 139 30.36 7.24 -31.34
CA THR A 139 29.16 8.05 -31.52
C THR A 139 28.77 8.24 -32.99
N PRO A 140 27.48 8.45 -33.27
CA PRO A 140 27.11 9.69 -33.94
C PRO A 140 25.90 10.42 -33.32
N THR A 141 26.08 11.73 -33.27
CA THR A 141 25.09 12.80 -33.13
C THR A 141 23.88 12.60 -34.04
N SER A 142 22.67 12.78 -33.51
CA SER A 142 21.48 13.13 -34.31
C SER A 142 20.52 13.97 -33.49
N LEU A 143 20.47 15.26 -33.85
CA LEU A 143 19.42 16.21 -33.51
C LEU A 143 18.11 15.77 -34.17
N LEU A 144 17.05 15.54 -33.38
CA LEU A 144 15.68 15.70 -33.86
C LEU A 144 14.86 16.38 -32.75
N GLN A 145 14.60 17.67 -32.95
CA GLN A 145 13.57 18.42 -32.27
C GLN A 145 12.21 17.81 -32.65
N SER A 146 11.41 17.38 -31.68
CA SER A 146 9.99 17.14 -31.88
C SER A 146 9.20 18.40 -31.46
N PRO A 147 8.21 18.86 -32.25
CA PRO A 147 7.40 20.03 -31.94
C PRO A 147 6.48 19.78 -30.72
N PRO A 148 6.01 20.84 -30.04
CA PRO A 148 5.20 20.72 -28.83
C PRO A 148 3.79 20.26 -29.20
N VAL A 149 3.36 19.12 -28.67
CA VAL A 149 1.95 18.76 -28.68
C VAL A 149 1.37 19.10 -27.32
N ASP A 150 0.91 20.34 -27.22
CA ASP A 150 -0.06 20.75 -26.21
C ASP A 150 -1.35 19.95 -26.40
N LYS A 151 -1.66 19.08 -25.43
CA LYS A 151 -3.03 18.82 -24.99
C LYS A 151 -3.03 18.56 -23.48
N ALA A 152 -2.76 19.61 -22.72
CA ALA A 152 -3.37 19.74 -21.42
C ALA A 152 -4.89 19.87 -21.64
N GLN A 153 -5.64 18.80 -21.35
CA GLN A 153 -7.08 18.88 -21.20
C GLN A 153 -7.47 18.30 -19.83
N ASN A 154 -7.38 19.20 -18.85
CA ASN A 154 -8.47 19.55 -17.94
C ASN A 154 -9.07 18.41 -17.10
N THR A 155 -8.39 18.07 -16.01
CA THR A 155 -9.06 17.86 -14.73
C THR A 155 -8.55 18.94 -13.80
N SER A 156 -9.41 19.85 -13.35
CA SER A 156 -9.15 20.54 -12.08
C SER A 156 -9.01 19.41 -11.07
N SER A 157 -7.77 19.15 -10.64
CA SER A 157 -7.50 17.94 -9.90
C SER A 157 -8.23 18.08 -8.56
N LYS A 158 -8.92 17.02 -8.14
CA LYS A 158 -9.55 16.85 -6.81
C LYS A 158 -8.65 17.33 -5.66
N TYR A 159 -7.34 17.42 -5.91
CA TYR A 159 -6.28 17.78 -4.98
C TYR A 159 -5.65 19.15 -5.19
N ASP A 160 -6.13 19.99 -6.12
CA ASP A 160 -5.56 21.33 -6.37
C ASP A 160 -5.69 22.24 -5.15
N ILE A 161 -6.72 22.01 -4.34
CA ILE A 161 -6.94 22.70 -3.06
C ILE A 161 -5.83 22.43 -2.03
N ILE A 162 -5.09 21.31 -2.17
CA ILE A 162 -3.98 20.97 -1.30
C ILE A 162 -2.77 21.79 -1.76
N THR A 163 -2.62 22.98 -1.19
CA THR A 163 -1.58 23.95 -1.57
C THR A 163 -0.23 23.64 -0.93
N CYS A 164 -0.21 22.96 0.21
CA CYS A 164 1.01 22.57 0.92
C CYS A 164 1.67 21.32 0.31
N LYS A 165 2.02 21.37 -0.98
CA LYS A 165 2.63 20.25 -1.70
C LYS A 165 3.67 20.69 -2.74
N VAL A 166 4.63 19.82 -3.02
CA VAL A 166 5.65 19.99 -4.07
C VAL A 166 5.69 18.75 -4.96
N LEU A 167 5.69 18.93 -6.27
CA LEU A 167 5.84 17.83 -7.22
C LEU A 167 7.27 17.29 -7.17
N ILE A 168 7.44 16.01 -6.79
CA ILE A 168 8.74 15.33 -6.78
C ILE A 168 8.99 14.64 -8.12
N GLN A 169 7.97 13.93 -8.62
CA GLN A 169 8.05 13.14 -9.84
C GLN A 169 6.84 13.40 -10.71
N SER A 170 7.08 13.94 -11.90
CA SER A 170 6.05 14.03 -12.95
C SER A 170 5.80 12.66 -13.56
N GLY A 171 4.55 12.36 -13.90
CA GLY A 171 4.18 11.11 -14.56
C GLY A 171 2.82 10.63 -14.09
N SER A 172 2.56 9.34 -14.31
CA SER A 172 1.30 8.68 -14.00
C SER A 172 1.52 7.48 -13.05
N PRO A 173 1.43 7.62 -11.71
CA PRO A 173 0.96 8.80 -10.99
C PRO A 173 2.04 9.88 -10.85
N ALA A 174 1.57 11.12 -10.70
CA ALA A 174 2.38 12.25 -10.28
C ALA A 174 2.60 12.17 -8.77
N VAL A 175 3.84 12.18 -8.32
CA VAL A 175 4.19 12.06 -6.90
C VAL A 175 4.41 13.44 -6.31
N TYR A 176 3.61 13.80 -5.31
CA TYR A 176 3.72 15.05 -4.57
C TYR A 176 4.20 14.80 -3.13
N GLN A 177 5.21 15.55 -2.70
CA GLN A 177 5.56 15.66 -1.29
C GLN A 177 4.58 16.60 -0.61
N LEU A 178 3.97 16.17 0.48
CA LEU A 178 3.18 17.05 1.34
C LEU A 178 4.11 17.77 2.32
N ILE A 179 3.83 19.05 2.57
CA ILE A 179 4.61 19.91 3.46
C ILE A 179 3.74 20.26 4.69
N PRO A 180 3.66 19.37 5.68
CA PRO A 180 2.91 19.65 6.90
C PRO A 180 3.67 20.60 7.84
N LYS A 181 2.92 21.33 8.66
CA LYS A 181 3.47 21.95 9.86
C LYS A 181 3.77 20.85 10.88
N LYS A 182 5.04 20.70 11.24
CA LYS A 182 5.52 19.72 12.22
C LYS A 182 5.58 20.33 13.61
N GLU A 183 4.97 19.66 14.58
CA GLU A 183 4.98 20.03 15.99
C GLU A 183 5.31 18.79 16.84
N LYS A 184 6.06 18.97 17.94
CA LYS A 184 6.27 17.91 18.94
C LYS A 184 5.36 18.13 20.13
N ILE A 185 4.65 17.08 20.53
CA ILE A 185 3.79 17.04 21.72
C ILE A 185 4.35 15.96 22.63
N GLY A 186 5.11 16.33 23.65
CA GLY A 186 5.86 15.35 24.44
C GLY A 186 6.73 14.45 23.55
N SER A 187 6.48 13.13 23.56
CA SER A 187 7.16 12.13 22.72
C SER A 187 6.54 11.91 21.34
N LEU A 188 5.43 12.57 21.01
CA LEU A 188 4.67 12.39 19.77
C LEU A 188 5.04 13.45 18.73
N THR A 189 4.79 13.13 17.46
CA THR A 189 4.93 14.09 16.36
C THR A 189 3.57 14.35 15.73
N ARG A 190 3.15 15.62 15.70
CA ARG A 190 1.94 16.09 15.02
C ARG A 190 2.33 16.75 13.70
N MET A 191 1.70 16.32 12.62
CA MET A 191 1.89 16.79 11.26
C MET A 191 0.58 17.36 10.75
N THR A 192 0.48 18.68 10.62
CA THR A 192 -0.77 19.36 10.23
C THR A 192 -0.71 19.86 8.80
N LEU A 193 -1.71 19.48 7.99
CA LEU A 193 -1.93 19.94 6.63
C LEU A 193 -3.17 20.82 6.59
N GLY A 194 -3.01 22.05 6.08
CA GLY A 194 -4.07 23.04 6.00
C GLY A 194 -4.46 23.64 7.36
N GLU A 195 -5.64 24.25 7.43
CA GLU A 195 -6.13 24.99 8.59
C GLU A 195 -7.42 24.38 9.14
N LYS A 196 -7.52 24.22 10.45
CA LYS A 196 -8.68 23.60 11.12
C LYS A 196 -9.88 24.53 11.09
N ASN A 197 -10.98 24.06 10.49
CA ASN A 197 -12.28 24.71 10.59
C ASN A 197 -13.07 24.13 11.77
N PRO A 198 -13.31 24.89 12.86
CA PRO A 198 -14.00 24.38 14.05
C PRO A 198 -15.46 24.00 13.81
N ASN A 199 -16.06 24.46 12.71
CA ASN A 199 -17.44 24.14 12.35
C ASN A 199 -17.56 22.84 11.54
N LYS A 200 -16.45 22.30 11.04
CA LYS A 200 -16.43 21.03 10.31
C LYS A 200 -16.22 19.89 11.31
N LYS A 201 -16.88 18.76 11.06
CA LYS A 201 -16.67 17.54 11.83
C LYS A 201 -15.23 17.07 11.61
N ASN A 202 -14.59 16.57 12.65
CA ASN A 202 -13.32 15.87 12.55
C ASN A 202 -13.57 14.37 12.75
N LYS A 203 -12.96 13.53 11.92
CA LYS A 203 -12.94 12.08 12.10
C LYS A 203 -11.55 11.63 12.46
N THR A 204 -11.43 10.73 13.43
CA THR A 204 -10.15 10.22 13.91
C THR A 204 -10.05 8.72 13.65
N ILE A 205 -8.97 8.30 13.00
CA ILE A 205 -8.65 6.89 12.73
C ILE A 205 -7.31 6.55 13.40
N LEU A 206 -7.29 5.49 14.20
CA LEU A 206 -6.06 4.91 14.74
C LEU A 206 -5.65 3.70 13.90
N LEU A 207 -4.43 3.71 13.33
CA LEU A 207 -3.91 2.61 12.52
C LEU A 207 -2.86 1.82 13.29
N VAL A 208 -3.10 0.51 13.46
CA VAL A 208 -2.24 -0.41 14.22
C VAL A 208 -1.95 -1.67 13.43
N GLY A 209 -0.85 -2.36 13.74
CA GLY A 209 -0.41 -3.53 13.00
C GLY A 209 1.11 -3.64 12.93
N GLU A 210 1.58 -4.75 12.38
CA GLU A 210 3.00 -5.04 12.31
C GLU A 210 3.81 -4.03 11.49
N THR A 211 5.12 -4.07 11.71
CA THR A 211 6.11 -3.45 10.82
C THR A 211 5.91 -3.93 9.38
N GLY A 212 5.91 -2.97 8.43
CA GLY A 212 5.78 -3.25 7.01
C GLY A 212 4.38 -3.66 6.55
N ALA A 213 3.37 -3.61 7.42
CA ALA A 213 1.98 -3.87 7.03
C ALA A 213 1.36 -2.79 6.13
N GLY A 214 2.01 -1.63 5.99
CA GLY A 214 1.55 -0.55 5.11
C GLY A 214 0.69 0.53 5.78
N LYS A 215 0.77 0.69 7.11
CA LYS A 215 0.01 1.70 7.87
C LYS A 215 0.21 3.13 7.33
N SER A 216 1.46 3.57 7.18
CA SER A 216 1.78 4.89 6.60
C SER A 216 1.35 5.01 5.13
N THR A 217 1.33 3.91 4.38
CA THR A 217 0.78 3.88 3.02
C THR A 217 -0.73 4.07 3.03
N LEU A 218 -1.43 3.53 4.03
CA LEU A 218 -2.89 3.64 4.17
C LEU A 218 -3.34 5.09 4.43
N VAL A 219 -2.45 5.95 4.92
CA VAL A 219 -2.70 7.39 5.07
C VAL A 219 -3.10 8.03 3.74
N ASN A 220 -2.46 7.66 2.62
CA ASN A 220 -2.76 8.19 1.29
C ASN A 220 -4.21 7.85 0.87
N TYR A 221 -4.65 6.61 1.10
CA TYR A 221 -6.01 6.19 0.82
C TYR A 221 -7.03 6.86 1.75
N ALA A 222 -6.67 7.02 3.03
CA ALA A 222 -7.51 7.71 4.00
C ALA A 222 -7.70 9.20 3.64
N MET A 223 -6.72 9.83 2.98
CA MET A 223 -6.85 11.16 2.38
C MET A 223 -7.79 11.22 1.17
N GLY A 224 -8.37 10.09 0.76
CA GLY A 224 -9.30 9.99 -0.36
C GLY A 224 -8.63 9.80 -1.72
N VAL A 225 -7.33 9.47 -1.76
CA VAL A 225 -6.67 9.07 -3.02
C VAL A 225 -7.19 7.71 -3.44
N GLU A 226 -7.84 7.68 -4.59
CA GLU A 226 -8.33 6.47 -5.25
C GLU A 226 -7.28 5.93 -6.20
N TRP A 227 -7.39 4.66 -6.57
CA TRP A 227 -6.44 4.04 -7.49
C TRP A 227 -6.46 4.66 -8.89
N GLU A 228 -7.64 5.12 -9.30
CA GLU A 228 -7.89 5.78 -10.56
C GLU A 228 -7.24 7.16 -10.63
N ASP A 229 -6.94 7.75 -9.47
CA ASP A 229 -6.29 9.04 -9.38
C ASP A 229 -4.83 8.93 -9.84
N ASP A 230 -4.45 9.80 -10.77
CA ASP A 230 -3.11 9.84 -11.32
C ASP A 230 -2.13 10.60 -10.41
N VAL A 231 -2.29 10.46 -9.09
CA VAL A 231 -1.63 11.25 -8.06
C VAL A 231 -1.26 10.35 -6.88
N TRP A 232 -0.06 10.55 -6.33
CA TRP A 232 0.40 9.91 -5.11
C TRP A 232 0.95 10.95 -4.13
N PHE A 233 0.48 10.94 -2.88
CA PHE A 233 1.04 11.79 -1.83
C PHE A 233 2.06 11.05 -0.97
N GLN A 234 3.22 11.68 -0.80
CA GLN A 234 4.24 11.23 0.12
C GLN A 234 4.31 12.19 1.31
N ILE A 235 4.01 11.67 2.50
CA ILE A 235 4.18 12.38 3.77
C ILE A 235 5.45 11.83 4.41
N VAL A 236 6.61 12.32 3.99
CA VAL A 236 7.89 11.90 4.56
C VAL A 236 8.83 13.09 4.77
N GLU A 237 9.46 13.10 5.94
CA GLU A 237 10.64 13.88 6.28
C GLU A 237 11.88 13.10 5.80
N GLU A 238 12.47 13.51 4.67
CA GLU A 238 13.79 13.03 4.25
C GLU A 238 14.87 13.64 5.15
N GLU A 239 15.10 13.03 6.31
CA GLU A 239 16.47 12.91 6.77
C GLU A 239 16.98 11.54 6.32
N LYS A 240 18.11 11.54 5.60
CA LYS A 240 18.83 10.39 5.01
C LYS A 240 18.97 9.18 5.97
N ARG A 241 17.89 8.44 6.23
CA ARG A 241 17.92 7.18 6.96
C ARG A 241 18.03 6.06 5.93
N ARG A 242 19.15 5.35 6.01
CA ARG A 242 19.51 4.24 5.12
C ARG A 242 18.33 3.25 5.03
N LEU A 243 18.19 2.65 3.85
CA LEU A 243 17.15 1.72 3.35
C LEU A 243 16.87 0.45 4.20
N SER A 244 17.26 0.42 5.48
CA SER A 244 16.96 -0.64 6.45
C SER A 244 16.31 -0.13 7.74
N GLN A 245 16.13 1.18 7.92
CA GLN A 245 15.59 1.79 9.16
C GLN A 245 14.27 2.57 8.95
N SER A 246 13.54 2.35 7.83
CA SER A 246 12.28 3.05 7.51
C SER A 246 11.08 2.62 8.39
N GLN A 247 11.30 2.37 9.67
CA GLN A 247 10.24 2.15 10.63
C GLN A 247 9.88 3.48 11.27
N THR A 248 8.58 3.78 11.30
CA THR A 248 8.00 4.81 12.16
C THR A 248 8.51 4.57 13.58
N SER A 249 9.39 5.45 14.08
CA SER A 249 10.04 5.28 15.40
C SER A 249 9.17 5.78 16.54
N ASP A 250 8.26 6.69 16.23
CA ASP A 250 7.35 7.35 17.16
C ASP A 250 5.93 7.36 16.59
N VAL A 251 4.93 7.46 17.46
CA VAL A 251 3.54 7.62 17.02
C VAL A 251 3.41 9.00 16.34
N ILE A 252 2.87 9.01 15.11
CA ILE A 252 2.71 10.21 14.29
C ILE A 252 1.21 10.49 14.14
N VAL A 253 0.81 11.72 14.43
CA VAL A 253 -0.56 12.20 14.27
C VAL A 253 -0.63 13.11 13.05
N TYR A 254 -1.26 12.63 11.98
CA TYR A 254 -1.55 13.44 10.79
C TYR A 254 -2.89 14.13 10.96
N GLN A 255 -2.91 15.45 10.89
CA GLN A 255 -4.14 16.25 10.87
C GLN A 255 -4.31 16.86 9.49
N ILE A 256 -5.35 16.46 8.78
CA ILE A 256 -5.70 16.92 7.45
C ILE A 256 -6.96 17.78 7.58
N CYS A 257 -6.81 19.09 7.40
CA CYS A 257 -7.85 20.07 7.65
C CYS A 257 -7.93 21.10 6.52
N GLY A 258 -9.08 21.77 6.38
CA GLY A 258 -9.24 22.84 5.38
C GLY A 258 -9.45 22.33 3.95
N PHE A 259 -9.64 21.02 3.80
CA PHE A 259 -9.94 20.34 2.54
C PHE A 259 -11.30 19.63 2.63
N GLU A 260 -12.18 20.14 3.48
CA GLU A 260 -13.53 19.60 3.59
C GLU A 260 -14.33 19.98 2.33
N ASP A 261 -15.18 19.07 1.85
CA ASP A 261 -16.04 19.15 0.66
C ASP A 261 -15.46 18.50 -0.62
N LYS A 262 -14.12 18.38 -0.74
CA LYS A 262 -13.40 17.42 -1.61
C LYS A 262 -11.97 17.32 -1.05
N PRO A 263 -11.32 16.15 -0.89
CA PRO A 263 -11.82 14.80 -1.16
C PRO A 263 -12.70 14.22 -0.04
N LEU A 264 -12.75 14.84 1.15
CA LEU A 264 -13.50 14.33 2.30
C LEU A 264 -14.54 15.35 2.78
N PRO A 265 -15.70 14.93 3.32
CA PRO A 265 -16.70 15.86 3.87
C PRO A 265 -16.38 16.33 5.31
N TYR A 266 -15.21 15.98 5.84
CA TYR A 266 -14.77 16.24 7.22
C TYR A 266 -13.25 16.46 7.28
N SER A 267 -12.78 17.10 8.35
CA SER A 267 -11.37 17.06 8.71
C SER A 267 -11.01 15.65 9.17
N LEU A 268 -9.79 15.21 8.89
CA LEU A 268 -9.35 13.85 9.19
C LEU A 268 -8.08 13.88 10.06
N THR A 269 -8.13 13.15 11.17
CA THR A 269 -6.98 12.86 12.03
C THR A 269 -6.62 11.39 11.88
N ILE A 270 -5.37 11.08 11.54
CA ILE A 270 -4.87 9.71 11.44
C ILE A 270 -3.71 9.55 12.42
N ILE A 271 -3.83 8.57 13.31
CA ILE A 271 -2.78 8.19 14.25
C ILE A 271 -2.07 6.97 13.66
N ASP A 272 -0.87 7.18 13.12
CA ASP A 272 -0.01 6.14 12.56
C ASP A 272 0.99 5.68 13.63
N THR A 273 0.95 4.38 13.97
CA THR A 273 1.83 3.83 15.00
C THR A 273 3.07 3.17 14.41
N PRO A 274 4.16 3.04 15.19
CA PRO A 274 5.20 2.06 14.92
C PRO A 274 4.63 0.64 14.74
N GLY A 275 5.42 -0.25 14.14
CA GLY A 275 5.07 -1.68 14.08
C GLY A 275 4.85 -2.29 15.45
N TYR A 276 3.61 -2.75 15.68
CA TYR A 276 3.14 -3.36 16.92
C TYR A 276 3.29 -4.88 16.85
N GLY A 277 3.57 -5.53 17.97
CA GLY A 277 3.79 -6.98 18.02
C GLY A 277 5.04 -7.40 17.25
N ASP A 278 6.00 -6.50 17.00
CA ASP A 278 7.16 -6.76 16.14
C ASP A 278 8.27 -7.59 16.84
N THR A 279 9.32 -7.95 16.11
CA THR A 279 10.56 -8.59 16.63
C THR A 279 11.27 -7.82 17.74
N ARG A 280 10.85 -6.57 18.00
CA ARG A 280 11.30 -5.71 19.10
C ARG A 280 10.76 -6.14 20.46
N GLY A 281 9.73 -6.99 20.50
CA GLY A 281 9.19 -7.60 21.70
C GLY A 281 8.18 -6.73 22.45
N ILE A 282 7.55 -7.34 23.45
CA ILE A 282 6.42 -6.79 24.22
C ILE A 282 6.79 -5.49 24.94
N GLU A 283 8.03 -5.37 25.44
CA GLU A 283 8.49 -4.14 26.11
C GLU A 283 8.42 -2.92 25.19
N TYR A 284 8.64 -3.09 23.89
CA TYR A 284 8.50 -2.00 22.92
C TYR A 284 7.02 -1.66 22.66
N ASP A 285 6.15 -2.66 22.68
CA ASP A 285 4.70 -2.48 22.55
C ASP A 285 4.13 -1.73 23.77
N ASP A 286 4.66 -1.96 24.98
CA ASP A 286 4.32 -1.19 26.18
C ASP A 286 4.70 0.29 26.04
N ILE A 287 5.85 0.59 25.41
CA ILE A 287 6.25 1.98 25.11
C ILE A 287 5.27 2.62 24.12
N ILE A 288 4.82 1.90 23.09
CA ILE A 288 3.81 2.41 22.15
C ILE A 288 2.49 2.65 22.88
N THR A 289 2.06 1.71 23.72
CA THR A 289 0.86 1.78 24.56
C THR A 289 0.88 3.04 25.42
N GLN A 290 1.99 3.28 26.12
CA GLN A 290 2.14 4.46 26.97
C GLN A 290 2.06 5.76 26.17
N ARG A 291 2.68 5.81 24.99
CA ARG A 291 2.61 7.00 24.10
C ARG A 291 1.20 7.28 23.59
N LEU A 292 0.42 6.23 23.34
CA LEU A 292 -0.99 6.38 22.98
C LEU A 292 -1.82 6.88 24.17
N LEU A 293 -1.57 6.37 25.38
CA LEU A 293 -2.20 6.89 26.61
C LEU A 293 -1.87 8.37 26.81
N ASP A 294 -0.61 8.76 26.68
CA ASP A 294 -0.18 10.16 26.80
C ASP A 294 -0.88 11.03 25.75
N LEU A 295 -1.06 10.53 24.51
CA LEU A 295 -1.80 11.22 23.46
C LEU A 295 -3.28 11.41 23.81
N PHE A 296 -3.92 10.41 24.41
CA PHE A 296 -5.35 10.47 24.74
C PHE A 296 -5.64 11.26 26.01
N GLN A 297 -4.65 11.39 26.91
CA GLN A 297 -4.80 12.10 28.17
C GLN A 297 -4.29 13.55 28.12
N SER A 298 -3.49 13.92 27.11
CA SER A 298 -3.00 15.30 26.98
C SER A 298 -4.13 16.28 26.65
N ASP A 299 -4.10 17.48 27.25
CA ASP A 299 -5.08 18.55 26.98
C ASP A 299 -5.14 18.92 25.48
N ASP A 300 -3.97 18.95 24.82
CA ASP A 300 -3.82 19.21 23.39
C ASP A 300 -3.81 17.94 22.52
N GLY A 301 -4.18 16.81 23.13
CA GLY A 301 -4.19 15.48 22.57
C GLY A 301 -5.41 15.14 21.72
N VAL A 302 -5.69 13.84 21.60
CA VAL A 302 -6.81 13.30 20.82
C VAL A 302 -7.84 12.70 21.76
N HIS A 303 -9.02 13.32 21.82
CA HIS A 303 -10.06 13.00 22.81
C HIS A 303 -11.19 12.12 22.27
N GLU A 304 -11.19 11.84 20.97
CA GLU A 304 -12.21 11.02 20.31
C GLU A 304 -11.57 10.20 19.18
N ILE A 305 -11.94 8.91 19.12
CA ILE A 305 -11.54 7.98 18.06
C ILE A 305 -12.79 7.41 17.43
N ASP A 306 -12.93 7.60 16.12
CA ASP A 306 -14.07 7.11 15.36
C ASP A 306 -13.87 5.69 14.83
N ALA A 307 -12.60 5.30 14.58
CA ALA A 307 -12.27 3.98 14.08
C ALA A 307 -10.86 3.54 14.50
N VAL A 308 -10.70 2.24 14.72
CA VAL A 308 -9.40 1.58 14.86
C VAL A 308 -9.22 0.62 13.69
N GLY A 309 -8.19 0.85 12.87
CA GLY A 309 -7.84 0.02 11.72
C GLY A 309 -6.69 -0.92 12.05
N LEU A 310 -6.95 -2.22 12.05
CA LEU A 310 -5.92 -3.25 12.09
C LEU A 310 -5.40 -3.50 10.67
N VAL A 311 -4.12 -3.21 10.43
CA VAL A 311 -3.48 -3.32 9.13
C VAL A 311 -2.63 -4.59 9.08
N MET A 312 -2.97 -5.47 8.14
CA MET A 312 -2.34 -6.77 7.93
C MET A 312 -1.60 -6.83 6.61
N LYS A 313 -0.54 -7.65 6.53
CA LYS A 313 0.16 -7.93 5.27
C LYS A 313 -0.71 -8.77 4.35
N ALA A 314 -0.64 -8.53 3.05
CA ALA A 314 -1.39 -9.31 2.05
C ALA A 314 -1.06 -10.81 2.07
N SER A 315 0.14 -11.20 2.52
CA SER A 315 0.53 -12.61 2.68
C SER A 315 -0.16 -13.31 3.86
N GLU A 316 -0.80 -12.57 4.77
CA GLU A 316 -1.47 -13.11 5.95
C GLU A 316 -2.97 -13.30 5.68
N ASN A 317 -3.35 -14.52 5.32
CA ASN A 317 -4.74 -14.84 4.96
C ASN A 317 -5.61 -15.26 6.16
N ARG A 318 -5.07 -15.22 7.38
CA ARG A 318 -5.78 -15.58 8.62
C ARG A 318 -5.31 -14.68 9.75
N LEU A 319 -6.21 -14.34 10.67
CA LEU A 319 -5.85 -13.70 11.93
C LEU A 319 -4.96 -14.66 12.73
N SER A 320 -3.72 -14.27 12.98
CA SER A 320 -2.79 -15.00 13.83
C SER A 320 -2.94 -14.58 15.30
N ASP A 321 -2.41 -15.36 16.23
CA ASP A 321 -2.34 -14.98 17.65
C ASP A 321 -1.64 -13.63 17.85
N ARG A 322 -0.70 -13.32 16.96
CA ARG A 322 0.01 -12.04 16.91
C ARG A 322 -0.90 -10.88 16.52
N GLN A 323 -1.75 -11.04 15.50
CA GLN A 323 -2.73 -10.02 15.13
C GLN A 323 -3.79 -9.82 16.21
N ARG A 324 -4.22 -10.92 16.86
CA ARG A 324 -5.13 -10.86 18.00
C ARG A 324 -4.49 -10.11 19.18
N TYR A 325 -3.24 -10.40 19.51
CA TYR A 325 -2.49 -9.69 20.55
C TYR A 325 -2.42 -8.18 20.27
N ILE A 326 -2.09 -7.78 19.03
CA ILE A 326 -2.02 -6.35 18.66
C ILE A 326 -3.38 -5.68 18.90
N PHE A 327 -4.46 -6.31 18.41
CA PHE A 327 -5.81 -5.78 18.57
C PHE A 327 -6.22 -5.68 20.04
N ASP A 328 -6.05 -6.75 20.81
CA ASP A 328 -6.42 -6.80 22.24
C ASP A 328 -5.61 -5.78 23.07
N SER A 329 -4.31 -5.61 22.75
CA SER A 329 -3.45 -4.62 23.42
C SER A 329 -3.95 -3.19 23.21
N VAL A 330 -4.29 -2.85 21.97
CA VAL A 330 -4.80 -1.52 21.63
C VAL A 330 -6.21 -1.33 22.20
N MET A 331 -7.06 -2.35 22.14
CA MET A 331 -8.41 -2.29 22.70
C MET A 331 -8.41 -2.10 24.22
N SER A 332 -7.37 -2.57 24.91
CA SER A 332 -7.21 -2.36 26.36
C SER A 332 -7.01 -0.90 26.75
N LEU A 333 -6.60 -0.04 25.80
CA LEU A 333 -6.48 1.41 26.01
C LEU A 333 -7.84 2.09 26.14
N PHE A 334 -8.87 1.50 25.54
CA PHE A 334 -10.24 1.97 25.67
C PHE A 334 -10.85 1.31 26.89
N GLY A 335 -11.57 2.09 27.69
CA GLY A 335 -12.30 1.54 28.83
C GLY A 335 -13.15 0.37 28.36
N LYS A 336 -13.18 -0.72 29.14
CA LYS A 336 -14.14 -1.79 28.88
C LYS A 336 -15.52 -1.18 28.97
N ASP A 337 -16.35 -1.34 27.94
CA ASP A 337 -17.79 -1.17 28.10
C ASP A 337 -18.20 -2.00 29.32
N GLN A 338 -18.58 -1.32 30.40
CA GLN A 338 -19.39 -1.96 31.42
C GLN A 338 -20.78 -2.12 30.82
N GLY A 339 -20.93 -3.14 29.98
CA GLY A 339 -22.25 -3.67 29.63
C GLY A 339 -22.97 -4.09 30.91
N PRO A 340 -24.28 -3.81 31.02
CA PRO A 340 -24.95 -3.67 32.30
C PRO A 340 -25.04 -4.99 33.06
N HIS A 341 -24.84 -4.90 34.38
CA HIS A 341 -25.59 -5.73 35.31
C HIS A 341 -27.08 -5.56 35.01
N LEU A 342 -27.70 -6.53 34.35
CA LEU A 342 -29.12 -6.88 34.49
C LEU A 342 -29.31 -8.37 34.18
#